data_AF-A0A8J4E7H4-F1
#
_entry.id   AF-A0A8J4E7H4-F1
#
_cell.length_a   1.000
_cell.length_b   1.000
_cell.length_c   1.000
_cell.angle_alpha   90.00
_cell.angle_beta   90.00
_cell.angle_gamma   90.00
#
_symmetry.space_group_name_H-M   'P 1'
#
loop_
_entity.id
_entity.type
_entity.pdbx_description
1 polymer ?
#
loop_
_entity_poly.entity_id
_entity_poly.type
_entity_poly.pdbx_seq_one_letter_code
_entity_poly.pdbx_strand_id
1 'polypeptide(L)'
;MDGGGALSVYSVDPKGGFVQHYFDSRGVTRLYAMTFTDGVWTLVRESADFSPLDFRQRYVGTFSADGNRIDGAWEMAQPGADYEVDFQMNYMPVG
;
A
#
# COMPACT_ATOMS: atom_id res chain seq x y z
N MET A 1 11.30 14.17 -10.59
CA MET A 1 9.86 14.12 -10.90
C MET A 1 9.19 15.02 -9.90
N ASP A 2 8.44 16.01 -10.33
CA ASP A 2 7.64 16.83 -9.41
C ASP A 2 6.57 15.91 -8.83
N GLY A 3 6.90 15.34 -7.68
CA GLY A 3 6.12 14.30 -7.03
C GLY A 3 4.78 14.89 -6.64
N GLY A 4 3.77 14.60 -7.43
CA GLY A 4 2.39 14.92 -7.11
C GLY A 4 2.08 14.55 -5.66
N GLY A 5 1.46 15.47 -4.93
CA GLY A 5 1.10 15.23 -3.53
C GLY A 5 0.21 14.00 -3.40
N ALA A 6 0.48 13.17 -2.41
CA ALA A 6 -0.37 12.05 -2.05
C ALA A 6 -0.78 12.16 -0.57
N LEU A 7 -2.01 11.77 -0.28
CA LEU A 7 -2.56 11.66 1.06
C LEU A 7 -2.98 10.21 1.30
N SER A 8 -2.58 9.68 2.46
CA SER A 8 -3.02 8.38 2.94
C SER A 8 -3.67 8.55 4.30
N VAL A 9 -4.91 8.08 4.43
CA VAL A 9 -5.65 8.06 5.69
C VAL A 9 -5.90 6.61 6.07
N TYR A 10 -5.53 6.24 7.28
CA TYR A 10 -5.77 4.90 7.82
C TYR A 10 -6.95 4.93 8.77
N SER A 11 -7.88 4.00 8.59
CA SER A 11 -9.04 3.86 9.47
C SER A 11 -9.31 2.39 9.79
N VAL A 12 -10.12 2.14 10.81
CA VAL A 12 -10.68 0.81 11.07
C VAL A 12 -11.64 0.48 9.92
N ASP A 13 -11.58 -0.76 9.42
CA ASP A 13 -12.59 -1.30 8.50
C ASP A 13 -13.78 -1.82 9.31
N PRO A 14 -15.02 -1.37 9.05
CA PRO A 14 -16.22 -1.91 9.70
C PRO A 14 -16.41 -3.44 9.56
N LYS A 15 -15.80 -4.06 8.54
CA LYS A 15 -15.78 -5.51 8.32
C LYS A 15 -14.68 -6.22 9.11
N GLY A 16 -13.84 -5.48 9.83
CA GLY A 16 -12.71 -5.96 10.61
C GLY A 16 -11.36 -5.61 9.97
N GLY A 17 -10.36 -5.29 10.81
CA GLY A 17 -9.02 -4.89 10.36
C GLY A 17 -8.91 -3.38 10.08
N PHE A 18 -7.98 -3.02 9.21
CA PHE A 18 -7.71 -1.64 8.82
C PHE A 18 -7.80 -1.47 7.30
N VAL A 19 -8.01 -0.23 6.86
CA VAL A 19 -8.01 0.17 5.46
C VAL A 19 -7.21 1.46 5.28
N GLN A 20 -6.42 1.53 4.22
CA GLN A 20 -5.82 2.77 3.74
C GLN A 20 -6.70 3.37 2.64
N HIS A 21 -7.10 4.61 2.84
CA HIS A 21 -7.69 5.46 1.81
C HIS A 21 -6.58 6.29 1.19
N TYR A 22 -6.25 6.02 -0.07
CA TYR A 22 -5.20 6.69 -0.81
C TYR A 22 -5.78 7.68 -1.81
N PHE A 23 -5.19 8.87 -1.89
CA PHE A 23 -5.52 9.91 -2.87
C PHE A 23 -4.22 10.54 -3.39
N ASP A 24 -4.15 10.86 -4.68
CA ASP A 24 -3.02 11.62 -5.22
C ASP A 24 -3.43 12.77 -6.16
N SER A 25 -2.47 13.61 -6.50
CA SER A 25 -2.68 14.78 -7.36
C SER A 25 -3.04 14.46 -8.81
N ARG A 26 -3.01 13.18 -9.22
CA ARG A 26 -3.47 12.73 -10.54
C ARG A 26 -4.97 12.41 -10.52
N GLY A 27 -5.63 12.53 -9.37
CA GLY A 27 -7.03 12.15 -9.19
C GLY A 27 -7.22 10.65 -8.96
N VAL A 28 -6.16 9.90 -8.67
CA VAL A 28 -6.28 8.48 -8.32
C VAL A 28 -6.79 8.37 -6.88
N THR A 29 -7.81 7.54 -6.70
CA THR A 29 -8.31 7.13 -5.38
C THR A 29 -8.32 5.61 -5.29
N ARG A 30 -7.87 5.06 -4.16
CA ARG A 30 -7.80 3.61 -3.93
C ARG A 30 -8.09 3.25 -2.49
N LEU A 31 -8.68 2.07 -2.31
CA LEU A 31 -8.77 1.40 -1.02
C LEU A 31 -7.77 0.23 -0.98
N TYR A 32 -6.94 0.20 0.06
CA TYR A 32 -6.11 -0.96 0.35
C TYR A 32 -6.54 -1.60 1.67
N ALA A 33 -6.90 -2.88 1.62
CA ALA A 33 -7.04 -3.68 2.83
C ALA A 33 -5.65 -3.80 3.49
N MET A 34 -5.61 -3.71 4.81
CA MET A 34 -4.36 -3.54 5.53
C MET A 34 -4.22 -4.52 6.67
N THR A 35 -3.04 -5.13 6.76
CA THR A 35 -2.65 -5.96 7.91
C THR A 35 -1.29 -5.52 8.46
N PHE A 36 -1.14 -5.74 9.76
CA PHE A 36 0.15 -5.67 10.45
C PHE A 36 0.29 -6.94 11.29
N THR A 37 1.11 -7.86 10.82
CA THR A 37 1.30 -9.15 11.47
C THR A 37 2.78 -9.51 11.41
N ASP A 38 3.35 -9.97 12.53
CA ASP A 38 4.73 -10.47 12.63
C ASP A 38 5.80 -9.50 12.08
N GLY A 39 5.62 -8.19 12.33
CA GLY A 39 6.56 -7.17 11.85
C GLY A 39 6.48 -6.89 10.35
N VAL A 40 5.43 -7.38 9.67
CA VAL A 40 5.17 -7.12 8.25
C VAL A 40 3.90 -6.29 8.11
N TRP A 41 4.04 -5.15 7.43
CA TRP A 41 2.95 -4.32 6.95
C TRP A 41 2.55 -4.76 5.56
N THR A 42 1.28 -5.05 5.36
CA THR A 42 0.74 -5.22 4.01
C THR A 42 -0.40 -4.24 3.73
N LEU A 43 -0.43 -3.77 2.48
CA LEU A 43 -1.54 -3.03 1.89
C LEU A 43 -1.90 -3.76 0.61
N VAL A 44 -3.16 -4.13 0.40
CA VAL A 44 -3.54 -4.96 -0.74
C VAL A 44 -4.81 -4.42 -1.39
N ARG A 45 -4.78 -4.30 -2.72
CA ARG A 45 -5.94 -4.00 -3.57
C ARG A 45 -6.19 -5.19 -4.50
N GLU A 46 -7.13 -6.04 -4.12
CA GLU A 46 -7.54 -7.24 -4.89
C GLU A 46 -8.98 -7.19 -5.40
N SER A 47 -9.72 -6.12 -5.10
CA SER A 47 -11.08 -5.91 -5.58
C SER A 47 -11.22 -4.50 -6.14
N ALA A 48 -12.19 -4.33 -7.05
CA ALA A 48 -12.57 -3.00 -7.51
C ALA A 48 -13.07 -2.15 -6.34
N ASP A 49 -12.87 -0.84 -6.45
CA ASP A 49 -13.24 0.16 -5.46
C ASP A 49 -13.99 1.31 -6.14
N PHE A 50 -13.50 2.54 -6.06
CA PHE A 50 -13.99 3.68 -6.83
C PHE A 50 -13.60 3.59 -8.32
N SER A 51 -12.71 2.66 -8.67
CA SER A 51 -12.26 2.39 -10.04
C SER A 51 -12.26 0.88 -10.33
N PRO A 52 -12.35 0.48 -11.62
CA PRO A 52 -12.14 -0.92 -12.02
C PRO A 52 -10.81 -1.49 -11.50
N LEU A 53 -10.75 -2.81 -11.37
CA LEU A 53 -9.53 -3.52 -11.00
C LEU A 53 -8.76 -3.94 -12.26
N ASP A 54 -8.08 -2.98 -12.88
CA ASP A 54 -7.27 -3.26 -14.08
C ASP A 54 -6.05 -4.13 -13.76
N PHE A 55 -5.49 -3.96 -12.56
CA PHE A 55 -4.41 -4.76 -12.00
C PHE A 55 -4.55 -4.82 -10.47
N ARG A 56 -4.00 -5.89 -9.89
CA ARG A 56 -3.83 -5.99 -8.44
C ARG A 56 -2.57 -5.26 -8.04
N GLN A 57 -2.59 -4.65 -6.86
CA GLN A 57 -1.43 -3.97 -6.32
C GLN A 57 -1.30 -4.26 -4.83
N ARG A 58 -0.07 -4.41 -4.36
CA ARG A 58 0.20 -4.53 -2.93
C ARG A 58 1.48 -3.84 -2.52
N TYR A 59 1.53 -3.37 -1.28
CA TYR A 59 2.76 -3.02 -0.60
C TYR A 59 3.08 -4.12 0.41
N VAL A 60 4.35 -4.50 0.49
CA VAL A 60 4.86 -5.37 1.56
C VAL A 60 6.08 -4.69 2.16
N GLY A 61 5.99 -4.36 3.45
CA GLY A 61 7.05 -3.69 4.19
C GLY A 61 7.40 -4.42 5.47
N THR A 62 8.69 -4.67 5.71
CA THR A 62 9.18 -5.32 6.92
C THR A 62 9.78 -4.27 7.86
N PHE A 63 9.35 -4.26 9.11
CA PHE A 63 9.94 -3.43 10.14
C PHE A 63 11.32 -3.98 10.52
N SER A 64 12.31 -3.10 10.51
CA SER A 64 13.61 -3.36 11.12
C SER A 64 13.48 -3.65 12.61
N ALA A 65 14.37 -4.48 13.14
CA ALA A 65 14.34 -4.90 14.54
C ALA A 65 14.50 -3.73 15.54
N ASP A 66 15.14 -2.65 15.12
CA ASP A 66 15.33 -1.43 15.92
C ASP A 66 14.17 -0.43 15.77
N GLY A 67 13.18 -0.71 14.91
CA GLY A 67 12.00 0.11 14.69
C GLY A 67 12.25 1.40 13.89
N ASN A 68 13.47 1.62 13.37
CA ASN A 68 13.86 2.87 12.73
C ASN A 68 13.74 2.85 11.21
N ARG A 69 13.21 1.76 10.65
CA ARG A 69 13.05 1.59 9.22
C ARG A 69 11.95 0.59 8.89
N ILE A 70 11.24 0.85 7.80
CA ILE A 70 10.43 -0.14 7.10
C ILE A 70 11.06 -0.34 5.73
N ASP A 71 11.50 -1.56 5.44
CA ASP A 71 12.01 -1.96 4.14
C ASP A 71 10.88 -2.58 3.32
N GLY A 72 10.53 -1.97 2.19
CA GLY A 72 9.36 -2.42 1.44
C GLY A 72 9.34 -2.08 -0.03
N ALA A 73 8.35 -2.68 -0.69
CA ALA A 73 8.14 -2.55 -2.11
C ALA A 73 6.65 -2.51 -2.44
N TRP A 74 6.31 -1.71 -3.44
CA TRP A 74 5.07 -1.89 -4.17
C TRP A 74 5.26 -2.92 -5.26
N GLU A 75 4.30 -3.82 -5.35
CA GLU A 75 4.22 -4.88 -6.33
C GLU A 75 2.89 -4.78 -7.08
N MET A 76 2.88 -5.18 -8.34
CA MET A 76 1.69 -5.23 -9.17
C MET A 76 1.55 -6.58 -9.86
N ALA A 77 0.32 -6.97 -10.15
CA ALA A 77 0.03 -8.17 -10.92
C ALA A 77 -1.11 -7.90 -11.90
N GLN A 78 -0.88 -8.24 -13.17
CA GLN A 78 -1.94 -8.29 -14.18
C GLN A 78 -2.95 -9.39 -13.84
N PRO A 79 -4.17 -9.34 -14.40
CA PRO A 79 -5.14 -10.42 -14.26
C PRO A 79 -4.54 -11.77 -14.70
N GLY A 80 -4.50 -12.73 -13.78
CA GLY A 80 -3.93 -14.07 -14.03
C GLY A 80 -2.41 -14.17 -14.00
N ALA A 81 -1.68 -13.10 -13.68
CA ALA A 81 -0.22 -13.10 -13.56
C ALA A 81 0.25 -13.10 -12.09
N ASP A 82 1.54 -13.40 -11.88
CA ASP A 82 2.18 -13.28 -10.58
C ASP A 82 2.50 -11.81 -10.23
N TYR A 83 2.78 -11.56 -8.96
CA TYR A 83 3.22 -10.25 -8.49
C TYR A 83 4.67 -9.98 -8.91
N GLU A 84 4.89 -8.80 -9.49
CA GLU A 84 6.20 -8.27 -9.82
C GLU A 84 6.42 -6.95 -9.09
N VAL A 85 7.68 -6.69 -8.71
CA VAL A 85 8.05 -5.42 -8.09
C VAL A 85 7.86 -4.28 -9.08
N ASP A 86 7.04 -3.31 -8.71
CA ASP A 86 6.84 -2.05 -9.44
C ASP A 86 7.93 -1.04 -9.02
N PHE A 87 8.02 -0.76 -7.72
CA PHE A 87 9.10 0.07 -7.16
C PHE A 87 9.36 -0.21 -5.68
N GLN A 88 10.59 0.06 -5.24
CA GLN A 88 10.96 0.03 -3.83
C GLN A 88 10.50 1.31 -3.12
N MET A 89 10.01 1.19 -1.89
CA MET A 89 9.70 2.32 -1.03
C MET A 89 9.98 1.96 0.42
N ASN A 90 10.95 2.66 1.01
CA ASN A 90 11.33 2.49 2.39
C ASN A 90 10.87 3.69 3.21
N TYR A 91 10.44 3.43 4.44
CA TYR A 91 10.09 4.48 5.40
C TYR A 91 11.17 4.61 6.46
N MET A 92 11.50 5.84 6.84
CA MET A 92 12.38 6.17 7.96
C MET A 92 11.68 7.23 8.82
N PRO A 93 11.86 7.22 10.15
CA PRO A 93 11.42 8.30 11.02
C PRO A 93 11.97 9.64 10.54
N VAL A 94 11.14 10.67 10.63
CA VAL A 94 11.61 12.06 10.49
C VAL A 94 11.87 12.58 11.91
N GLY A 95 13.07 13.09 12.14
CA GLY A 95 13.49 13.71 13.40
C GLY A 95 13.01 15.16 13.53
#